data_AF-A0A074KWD6-F1
#
_entry.id   AF-A0A074KWD6-F1
#
_cell.length_a   1.000
_cell.length_b   1.000
_cell.length_c   1.000
_cell.angle_alpha   90.00
_cell.angle_beta   90.00
_cell.angle_gamma   90.00
#
_symmetry.space_group_name_H-M   'P 1'
#
loop_
_entity.id
_entity.type
_entity.pdbx_description
1 polymer ?
#
loop_
_entity_poly.entity_id
_entity_poly.type
_entity_poly.pdbx_seq_one_letter_code
_entity_poly.pdbx_strand_id
1 'polypeptide(L)'
;MRKITLLILLIISSIQLTPGQGLYSPGSPADDGKFAASTKQVNQFFRRFNAEESQDGKKRYYDTDTQYRDRDLRKSFINILFDNETSGIARELKVAFTSDVIAEDNPQFLNFHGQNWFAEVNTVFTYRGKKENVTLFMKLQPEGLGYEWVIDKVSFDPFKAYFDKDTGTKKQFLHPLSHELDFMNLRKAFQENPKPESYTATDYEPDYLTLFLYEIKRGNFKFENVTDLKFHFFQIDNWYFELAQFNRPGFNTGWLISNLVKLNEGDREAVLKYIYDQK
;
A
#
# COMPACT_ATOMS: atom_id res chain seq x y z
N MET A 1 62.26 -20.33 -7.45
CA MET A 1 61.86 -19.67 -6.19
C MET A 1 61.83 -18.15 -6.27
N ARG A 2 62.90 -17.49 -6.77
CA ARG A 2 63.00 -16.01 -6.83
C ARG A 2 61.96 -15.29 -7.72
N LYS A 3 61.41 -15.96 -8.74
CA LYS A 3 60.36 -15.40 -9.61
C LYS A 3 58.94 -15.48 -9.01
N ILE A 4 58.69 -16.42 -8.10
CA ILE A 4 57.39 -16.57 -7.42
C ILE A 4 57.26 -15.54 -6.30
N THR A 5 58.36 -15.23 -5.60
CA THR A 5 58.40 -14.20 -4.55
C THR A 5 58.12 -12.80 -5.11
N LEU A 6 58.56 -12.51 -6.34
CA LEU A 6 58.28 -11.24 -7.02
C LEU A 6 56.81 -11.10 -7.45
N LEU A 7 56.15 -12.21 -7.80
CA LEU A 7 54.72 -12.20 -8.18
C LEU A 7 53.82 -11.99 -6.95
N ILE A 8 54.18 -12.57 -5.80
CA ILE A 8 53.45 -12.42 -4.54
C ILE A 8 53.60 -11.00 -3.98
N LEU A 9 54.78 -10.37 -4.11
CA LEU A 9 54.96 -8.97 -3.72
C LEU A 9 54.13 -7.99 -4.59
N LEU A 10 53.95 -8.29 -5.88
CA LEU A 10 53.17 -7.44 -6.78
C LEU A 10 51.65 -7.46 -6.46
N ILE A 11 51.15 -8.57 -5.93
CA ILE A 11 49.75 -8.75 -5.52
C ILE A 11 49.48 -8.12 -4.14
N ILE A 12 50.48 -8.05 -3.27
CA ILE A 12 50.34 -7.40 -1.94
C ILE A 12 50.45 -5.87 -2.06
N SER A 13 51.17 -5.35 -3.06
CA SER A 13 51.24 -3.91 -3.33
C SER A 13 49.98 -3.30 -3.99
N SER A 14 49.05 -4.11 -4.50
CA SER A 14 47.80 -3.62 -5.10
C SER A 14 46.61 -3.55 -4.12
N ILE A 15 46.83 -3.83 -2.82
CA ILE A 15 45.77 -3.84 -1.79
C ILE A 15 45.76 -2.55 -0.93
N GLN A 16 46.58 -1.54 -1.26
CA GLN A 16 46.52 -0.26 -0.53
C GLN A 16 45.79 0.83 -1.32
N LEU A 17 44.66 1.23 -0.73
CA LEU A 17 43.94 2.50 -0.91
C LEU A 17 43.14 2.64 -2.22
N THR A 18 42.08 1.83 -2.36
CA THR A 18 40.84 2.45 -2.82
C THR A 18 40.37 3.37 -1.70
N PRO A 19 40.26 4.71 -1.89
CA PRO A 19 39.36 5.46 -1.05
C PRO A 19 37.99 4.82 -1.27
N GLY A 20 37.48 4.12 -0.26
CA GLY A 20 36.04 3.92 -0.17
C GLY A 20 35.44 5.31 -0.36
N GLN A 21 34.66 5.50 -1.42
CA GLN A 21 33.91 6.72 -1.66
C GLN A 21 32.83 6.80 -0.57
N GLY A 22 33.28 7.09 0.66
CA GLY A 22 32.44 7.71 1.65
C GLY A 22 32.05 9.05 1.07
N LEU A 23 30.75 9.23 0.85
CA LEU A 23 30.13 10.50 0.52
C LEU A 23 30.39 11.51 1.67
N TYR A 24 31.58 12.08 1.70
CA TYR A 24 31.86 13.32 2.39
C TYR A 24 32.22 14.35 1.32
N SER A 25 31.16 14.96 0.78
CA SER A 25 31.27 16.20 0.03
C SER A 25 31.81 17.30 0.97
N PRO A 26 32.79 18.12 0.54
CA PRO A 26 33.24 19.29 1.29
C PRO A 26 32.18 20.38 1.20
N GLY A 27 31.17 20.23 2.05
CA GLY A 27 30.08 21.16 2.26
C GLY A 27 29.39 20.73 3.52
N SER A 28 29.86 21.23 4.66
CA SER A 28 29.20 21.04 5.95
C SER A 28 27.75 21.49 5.78
N PRO A 29 26.74 20.62 5.87
CA PRO A 29 25.39 21.03 5.56
C PRO A 29 24.86 21.85 6.72
N ALA A 30 24.68 23.15 6.48
CA ALA A 30 23.60 23.91 7.10
C ALA A 30 22.22 23.41 6.56
N ASP A 31 22.02 22.09 6.52
CA ASP A 31 20.88 21.39 5.90
C ASP A 31 20.17 20.45 6.90
N ASP A 32 20.61 20.45 8.17
CA ASP A 32 20.05 19.66 9.28
C ASP A 32 18.52 19.85 9.43
N GLY A 33 18.01 21.06 9.15
CA GLY A 33 16.58 21.35 9.21
C GLY A 33 15.75 20.65 8.13
N LYS A 34 16.29 20.42 6.93
CA LYS A 34 15.55 19.74 5.85
C LYS A 34 15.43 18.25 6.10
N PHE A 35 16.51 17.64 6.61
CA PHE A 35 16.51 16.26 7.03
C PHE A 35 15.59 16.01 8.23
N ALA A 36 15.49 16.98 9.15
CA ALA A 36 14.57 16.96 10.27
C ALA A 36 13.09 17.02 9.83
N ALA A 37 12.75 17.69 8.72
CA ALA A 37 11.35 17.84 8.31
C ALA A 37 10.83 16.74 7.37
N SER A 38 11.69 16.09 6.57
CA SER A 38 11.26 15.07 5.60
C SER A 38 10.87 13.75 6.26
N THR A 39 9.77 13.12 5.81
CA THR A 39 9.33 11.79 6.31
C THR A 39 9.72 10.70 5.30
N LYS A 40 10.92 10.12 5.42
CA LYS A 40 11.50 9.26 4.37
C LYS A 40 10.96 7.84 4.34
N GLN A 41 10.50 7.35 5.49
CA GLN A 41 10.04 5.96 5.65
C GLN A 41 8.63 5.95 6.22
N VAL A 42 7.83 4.97 5.83
CA VAL A 42 6.49 4.77 6.41
C VAL A 42 6.59 4.57 7.94
N ASN A 43 7.57 3.80 8.43
CA ASN A 43 7.79 3.66 9.88
C ASN A 43 8.07 5.00 10.58
N GLN A 44 8.70 5.93 9.88
CA GLN A 44 8.91 7.29 10.41
C GLN A 44 7.60 8.06 10.46
N PHE A 45 6.73 7.91 9.46
CA PHE A 45 5.39 8.49 9.46
C PHE A 45 4.61 8.07 10.72
N PHE A 46 4.57 6.78 11.03
CA PHE A 46 3.92 6.27 12.26
C PHE A 46 4.49 6.92 13.53
N ARG A 47 5.81 6.97 13.66
CA ARG A 47 6.45 7.58 14.84
C ARG A 47 6.15 9.07 14.96
N ARG A 48 6.22 9.83 13.86
CA ARG A 48 5.88 11.26 13.85
C ARG A 48 4.42 11.50 14.17
N PHE A 49 3.54 10.72 13.57
CA PHE A 49 2.11 10.80 13.82
C PHE A 49 1.80 10.60 15.30
N ASN A 50 2.53 9.69 15.96
CA ASN A 50 2.37 9.39 17.37
C ASN A 50 3.24 10.27 18.30
N ALA A 51 4.13 11.13 17.80
CA ALA A 51 5.18 11.81 18.58
C ALA A 51 6.07 10.84 19.39
N GLU A 52 6.57 9.80 18.72
CA GLU A 52 7.49 8.79 19.27
C GLU A 52 8.93 8.97 18.75
N GLU A 53 9.25 10.14 18.19
CA GLU A 53 10.62 10.53 17.81
C GLU A 53 10.86 12.03 18.02
N SER A 54 12.13 12.40 18.18
CA SER A 54 12.55 13.80 18.31
C SER A 54 12.33 14.59 17.03
N GLN A 55 12.23 15.92 17.14
CA GLN A 55 11.99 16.80 16.00
C GLN A 55 13.06 16.69 14.89
N ASP A 56 14.30 16.37 15.26
CA ASP A 56 15.40 16.13 14.32
C ASP A 56 15.46 14.68 13.80
N GLY A 57 14.57 13.79 14.28
CA GLY A 57 14.50 12.38 13.92
C GLY A 57 15.64 11.51 14.44
N LYS A 58 16.53 12.03 15.31
CA LYS A 58 17.72 11.32 15.79
C LYS A 58 17.45 10.43 17.00
N LYS A 59 16.50 10.79 17.86
CA LYS A 59 16.13 10.04 19.06
C LYS A 59 14.73 9.47 18.91
N ARG A 60 14.59 8.17 19.22
CA ARG A 60 13.28 7.54 19.41
C ARG A 60 12.84 7.72 20.87
N TYR A 61 11.57 8.05 21.08
CA TYR A 61 10.97 8.08 22.40
C TYR A 61 10.24 6.77 22.67
N TYR A 62 10.37 6.28 23.90
CA TYR A 62 9.66 5.13 24.43
C TYR A 62 8.77 5.58 25.59
N ASP A 63 7.87 4.72 26.06
CA ASP A 63 6.97 5.00 27.19
C ASP A 63 7.65 5.52 28.47
N THR A 64 8.93 5.23 28.66
CA THR A 64 9.76 5.76 29.75
C THR A 64 10.26 7.20 29.56
N ASP A 65 10.23 7.73 28.33
CA ASP A 65 10.67 9.09 28.03
C ASP A 65 9.56 10.11 28.31
N THR A 66 9.90 11.23 28.94
CA THR A 66 8.94 12.31 29.25
C THR A 66 8.31 12.96 28.01
N GLN A 67 8.96 12.84 26.84
CA GLN A 67 8.51 13.41 25.57
C GLN A 67 7.72 12.41 24.73
N TYR A 68 7.52 11.18 25.21
CA TYR A 68 6.75 10.16 24.50
C TYR A 68 5.29 10.58 24.36
N ARG A 69 4.82 10.65 23.12
CA ARG A 69 3.45 11.05 22.77
C ARG A 69 3.07 12.43 23.30
N ASP A 70 4.05 13.32 23.44
CA ASP A 70 3.82 14.72 23.83
C ASP A 70 2.85 15.41 22.87
N ARG A 71 1.83 16.06 23.43
CA ARG A 71 0.69 16.59 22.65
C ARG A 71 1.08 17.75 21.76
N ASP A 72 1.92 18.66 22.24
CA ASP A 72 2.32 19.85 21.48
C ASP A 72 3.28 19.46 20.35
N LEU A 73 4.22 18.56 20.63
CA LEU A 73 5.07 17.95 19.62
C LEU A 73 4.25 17.22 18.56
N ARG A 74 3.26 16.42 18.99
CA ARG A 74 2.38 15.68 18.09
C ARG A 74 1.58 16.59 17.17
N LYS A 75 1.01 17.67 17.71
CA LYS A 75 0.34 18.70 16.91
C LYS A 75 1.29 19.31 15.86
N SER A 76 2.53 19.59 16.23
CA SER A 76 3.53 20.11 15.30
C SER A 76 3.85 19.12 14.17
N PHE A 77 3.98 17.83 14.50
CA PHE A 77 4.24 16.78 13.51
C PHE A 77 3.07 16.57 12.56
N ILE A 78 1.84 16.44 13.06
CA ILE A 78 0.66 16.22 12.22
C ILE A 78 0.52 17.31 11.15
N ASN A 79 0.78 18.58 11.50
CA ASN A 79 0.72 19.68 10.55
C ASN A 79 1.71 19.54 9.38
N ILE A 80 2.91 18.98 9.62
CA ILE A 80 3.91 18.75 8.55
C ILE A 80 3.70 17.43 7.80
N LEU A 81 2.91 16.50 8.35
CA LEU A 81 2.61 15.21 7.72
C LEU A 81 1.56 15.31 6.62
N PHE A 82 0.83 16.42 6.50
CA PHE A 82 -0.02 16.69 5.35
C PHE A 82 0.80 17.09 4.13
N ASP A 83 0.39 16.68 2.94
CA ASP A 83 0.81 17.35 1.72
C ASP A 83 0.23 18.77 1.74
N ASN A 84 1.10 19.75 1.94
CA ASN A 84 0.74 21.16 2.08
C ASN A 84 0.99 21.96 0.80
N GLU A 85 1.54 21.36 -0.25
CA GLU A 85 1.83 22.06 -1.50
C GLU A 85 0.89 21.65 -2.64
N THR A 86 0.51 20.37 -2.71
CA THR A 86 -0.28 19.85 -3.86
C THR A 86 -1.65 19.31 -3.50
N SER A 87 -1.92 18.97 -2.23
CA SER A 87 -3.22 18.41 -1.86
C SER A 87 -4.32 19.47 -1.86
N GLY A 88 -5.50 19.07 -2.33
CA GLY A 88 -6.72 19.87 -2.23
C GLY A 88 -7.41 19.79 -0.87
N ILE A 89 -6.74 19.27 0.18
CA ILE A 89 -7.35 19.07 1.49
C ILE A 89 -7.62 20.44 2.15
N ALA A 90 -8.89 20.73 2.40
CA ALA A 90 -9.32 21.97 3.03
C ALA A 90 -8.67 22.18 4.42
N ARG A 91 -8.33 23.43 4.74
CA ARG A 91 -7.65 23.79 6.00
C ARG A 91 -8.50 23.39 7.20
N GLU A 92 -9.81 23.59 7.11
CA GLU A 92 -10.79 23.28 8.15
C GLU A 92 -10.77 21.78 8.44
N LEU A 93 -10.62 20.95 7.41
CA LEU A 93 -10.56 19.50 7.54
C LEU A 93 -9.27 19.05 8.23
N LYS A 94 -8.12 19.65 7.88
CA LYS A 94 -6.83 19.41 8.55
C LYS A 94 -6.91 19.77 10.04
N VAL A 95 -7.53 20.91 10.36
CA VAL A 95 -7.71 21.37 11.75
C VAL A 95 -8.64 20.45 12.52
N ALA A 96 -9.76 20.03 11.93
CA ALA A 96 -10.69 19.09 12.54
C ALA A 96 -10.00 17.74 12.82
N PHE A 97 -9.34 17.15 11.82
CA PHE A 97 -8.59 15.90 11.98
C PHE A 97 -7.53 16.03 13.08
N THR A 98 -6.70 17.07 13.02
CA THR A 98 -5.64 17.29 14.02
C THR A 98 -6.22 17.42 15.43
N SER A 99 -7.36 18.08 15.59
CA SER A 99 -8.00 18.25 16.89
C SER A 99 -8.56 16.93 17.42
N ASP A 100 -9.20 16.13 16.57
CA ASP A 100 -9.78 14.84 16.93
C ASP A 100 -8.70 13.84 17.35
N VAL A 101 -7.55 13.81 16.68
CA VAL A 101 -6.49 12.85 17.01
C VAL A 101 -5.70 13.21 18.27
N ILE A 102 -5.59 14.50 18.62
CA ILE A 102 -4.85 15.00 19.81
C ILE A 102 -5.77 15.34 21.00
N ALA A 103 -7.04 14.95 20.95
CA ALA A 103 -8.02 15.21 22.00
C ALA A 103 -7.51 14.66 23.36
N GLU A 104 -7.72 15.42 24.43
CA GLU A 104 -7.17 15.08 25.76
C GLU A 104 -7.92 13.91 26.40
N ASP A 105 -9.21 13.80 26.14
CA ASP A 105 -10.11 12.76 26.62
C ASP A 105 -10.01 11.47 25.79
N ASN A 106 -9.72 11.58 24.48
CA ASN A 106 -9.58 10.45 23.58
C ASN A 106 -8.46 10.63 22.54
N PRO A 107 -7.18 10.55 22.93
CA PRO A 107 -6.07 10.66 21.98
C PRO A 107 -5.97 9.38 21.14
N GLN A 108 -5.96 9.53 19.82
CA GLN A 108 -5.96 8.42 18.88
C GLN A 108 -4.58 8.22 18.25
N PHE A 109 -4.03 7.00 18.22
CA PHE A 109 -2.68 6.73 17.72
C PHE A 109 -2.70 5.70 16.59
N LEU A 110 -1.72 5.78 15.68
CA LEU A 110 -1.52 4.74 14.68
C LEU A 110 -0.74 3.56 15.28
N ASN A 111 -1.07 2.35 14.84
CA ASN A 111 -0.34 1.15 15.22
C ASN A 111 0.15 0.44 13.97
N PHE A 112 1.48 0.38 13.80
CA PHE A 112 2.10 -0.26 12.64
C PHE A 112 1.68 -1.72 12.48
N HIS A 113 1.57 -2.45 13.59
CA HIS A 113 1.16 -3.85 13.62
C HIS A 113 -0.37 -4.02 13.81
N GLY A 114 -1.10 -2.90 13.89
CA GLY A 114 -2.54 -2.90 13.99
C GLY A 114 -3.21 -3.22 12.66
N GLN A 115 -4.47 -3.62 12.73
CA GLN A 115 -5.32 -3.82 11.54
C GLN A 115 -5.79 -2.47 10.98
N ASN A 116 -6.68 -2.48 9.98
CA ASN A 116 -7.30 -1.29 9.40
C ASN A 116 -6.34 -0.32 8.70
N TRP A 117 -5.23 -0.83 8.18
CA TRP A 117 -4.46 -0.16 7.15
C TRP A 117 -3.88 -1.18 6.17
N PHE A 118 -3.68 -0.79 4.92
CA PHE A 118 -3.19 -1.67 3.85
C PHE A 118 -2.49 -0.86 2.76
N ALA A 119 -1.71 -1.54 1.93
CA ALA A 119 -1.06 -0.91 0.78
C ALA A 119 -1.83 -1.18 -0.51
N GLU A 120 -1.88 -0.19 -1.39
CA GLU A 120 -2.28 -0.32 -2.78
C GLU A 120 -1.02 -0.22 -3.64
N VAL A 121 -0.67 -1.32 -4.32
CA VAL A 121 0.53 -1.42 -5.14
C VAL A 121 0.10 -1.47 -6.60
N ASN A 122 0.31 -0.38 -7.32
CA ASN A 122 0.05 -0.33 -8.76
C ASN A 122 1.26 -0.90 -9.51
N THR A 123 1.00 -1.89 -10.36
CA THR A 123 2.06 -2.65 -11.03
C THR A 123 1.76 -2.83 -12.51
N VAL A 124 2.81 -3.11 -13.28
CA VAL A 124 2.70 -3.49 -14.68
C VAL A 124 3.12 -4.95 -14.81
N PHE A 125 2.29 -5.71 -15.51
CA PHE A 125 2.59 -7.07 -15.93
C PHE A 125 2.48 -7.21 -17.44
N THR A 126 3.28 -8.11 -18.03
CA THR A 126 2.94 -8.67 -19.33
C THR A 126 1.88 -9.77 -19.12
N TYR A 127 0.65 -9.55 -19.58
CA TYR A 127 -0.42 -10.55 -19.63
C TYR A 127 -0.66 -11.01 -21.07
N ARG A 128 -0.41 -12.29 -21.34
CA ARG A 128 -0.57 -12.91 -22.68
C ARG A 128 0.09 -12.11 -23.82
N GLY A 129 1.26 -11.52 -23.54
CA GLY A 129 2.05 -10.75 -24.49
C GLY A 129 1.75 -9.24 -24.56
N LYS A 130 0.74 -8.74 -23.83
CA LYS A 130 0.42 -7.32 -23.74
C LYS A 130 0.74 -6.77 -22.35
N LYS A 131 1.24 -5.53 -22.27
CA LYS A 131 1.43 -4.84 -20.99
C LYS A 131 0.07 -4.39 -20.45
N GLU A 132 -0.21 -4.75 -19.21
CA GLU A 132 -1.43 -4.39 -18.52
C GLU A 132 -1.12 -3.95 -17.09
N ASN A 133 -1.94 -3.03 -16.57
CA ASN A 133 -1.86 -2.61 -15.18
C ASN A 133 -2.60 -3.62 -14.29
N VAL A 134 -1.99 -3.97 -13.16
CA VAL A 134 -2.59 -4.81 -12.12
C VAL A 134 -2.38 -4.11 -10.79
N THR A 135 -3.44 -3.99 -10.00
CA THR A 135 -3.34 -3.42 -8.65
C THR A 135 -3.37 -4.54 -7.63
N LEU A 136 -2.34 -4.60 -6.78
CA LEU A 136 -2.23 -5.56 -5.69
C LEU A 136 -2.51 -4.84 -4.38
N PHE A 137 -3.50 -5.32 -3.62
CA PHE A 137 -3.76 -4.82 -2.28
C PHE A 137 -3.03 -5.70 -1.28
N MET A 138 -2.12 -5.11 -0.51
CA MET A 138 -1.26 -5.82 0.43
C MET A 138 -1.68 -5.51 1.86
N LYS A 139 -1.67 -6.51 2.74
CA LYS A 139 -1.86 -6.33 4.19
C LYS A 139 -0.73 -6.96 4.99
N LEU A 140 -0.49 -6.45 6.19
CA LEU A 140 0.38 -7.11 7.14
C LEU A 140 -0.37 -8.27 7.81
N GLN A 141 0.31 -9.40 7.99
CA GLN A 141 -0.14 -10.48 8.83
C GLN A 141 0.97 -10.95 9.78
N PRO A 142 0.65 -11.39 11.00
CA PRO A 142 1.62 -12.06 11.87
C PRO A 142 2.12 -13.35 11.21
N GLU A 143 3.43 -13.57 11.25
CA GLU A 143 4.05 -14.82 10.79
C GLU A 143 5.27 -15.14 11.68
N GLY A 144 5.24 -16.30 12.33
CA GLY A 144 6.25 -16.68 13.33
C GLY A 144 6.38 -15.66 14.47
N LEU A 145 7.57 -15.07 14.62
CA LEU A 145 7.87 -14.03 15.61
C LEU A 145 7.77 -12.59 15.05
N GLY A 146 7.30 -12.44 13.80
CA GLY A 146 7.29 -11.17 13.09
C GLY A 146 6.01 -10.95 12.28
N TYR A 147 6.14 -10.15 11.24
CA TYR A 147 5.06 -9.80 10.33
C TYR A 147 5.55 -9.87 8.89
N GLU A 148 4.66 -10.24 7.98
CA GLU A 148 4.91 -10.22 6.55
C GLU A 148 3.81 -9.47 5.79
N TRP A 149 4.15 -9.00 4.59
CA TRP A 149 3.19 -8.46 3.65
C TRP A 149 2.63 -9.59 2.79
N VAL A 150 1.32 -9.71 2.72
CA VAL A 150 0.62 -10.66 1.85
C VAL A 150 -0.31 -9.95 0.89
N ILE A 151 -0.49 -10.54 -0.29
CA ILE A 151 -1.50 -10.09 -1.25
C ILE A 151 -2.87 -10.50 -0.68
N ASP A 152 -3.67 -9.52 -0.32
CA ASP A 152 -5.04 -9.70 0.16
C ASP A 152 -6.03 -9.77 -1.01
N LYS A 153 -5.88 -8.85 -1.97
CA LYS A 153 -6.77 -8.74 -3.15
C LYS A 153 -5.99 -8.32 -4.39
N VAL A 154 -6.59 -8.61 -5.54
CA VAL A 154 -6.09 -8.20 -6.86
C VAL A 154 -7.22 -7.50 -7.60
N SER A 155 -6.95 -6.31 -8.14
CA SER A 155 -7.80 -5.66 -9.13
C SER A 155 -7.14 -5.73 -10.50
N PHE A 156 -7.90 -6.23 -11.48
CA PHE A 156 -7.47 -6.38 -12.85
C PHE A 156 -8.69 -6.30 -13.78
N ASP A 157 -8.81 -5.20 -14.51
CA ASP A 157 -10.01 -4.91 -15.33
C ASP A 157 -10.38 -6.03 -16.32
N PRO A 158 -9.42 -6.70 -17.01
CA PRO A 158 -9.78 -7.79 -17.89
C PRO A 158 -10.50 -8.94 -17.18
N PHE A 159 -10.20 -9.23 -15.89
CA PHE A 159 -10.96 -10.23 -15.15
C PHE A 159 -12.41 -9.79 -14.93
N LYS A 160 -12.66 -8.51 -14.64
CA LYS A 160 -14.03 -8.00 -14.46
C LYS A 160 -14.88 -8.22 -15.71
N ALA A 161 -14.30 -8.01 -16.89
CA ALA A 161 -14.99 -8.19 -18.17
C ALA A 161 -15.38 -9.66 -18.46
N TYR A 162 -14.66 -10.65 -17.90
CA TYR A 162 -14.97 -12.08 -18.07
C TYR A 162 -16.14 -12.58 -17.21
N PHE A 163 -16.57 -11.82 -16.19
CA PHE A 163 -17.65 -12.21 -15.27
C PHE A 163 -18.83 -11.23 -15.30
N ASP A 164 -19.11 -10.62 -16.45
CA ASP A 164 -20.25 -9.73 -16.67
C ASP A 164 -21.56 -10.53 -16.82
N LYS A 165 -22.19 -10.82 -15.68
CA LYS A 165 -23.39 -11.65 -15.59
C LYS A 165 -24.64 -10.92 -16.07
N ASP A 166 -25.39 -11.57 -16.97
CA ASP A 166 -26.70 -11.08 -17.39
C ASP A 166 -27.73 -11.12 -16.26
N THR A 167 -28.57 -10.07 -16.18
CA THR A 167 -29.65 -9.94 -15.20
C THR A 167 -31.03 -9.87 -15.86
N GLY A 168 -32.08 -10.16 -15.08
CA GLY A 168 -33.46 -10.10 -15.53
C GLY A 168 -33.80 -11.13 -16.61
N THR A 169 -34.56 -10.71 -17.62
CA THR A 169 -35.11 -11.59 -18.68
C THR A 169 -34.06 -12.16 -19.63
N LYS A 170 -32.84 -11.60 -19.64
CA LYS A 170 -31.72 -12.09 -20.45
C LYS A 170 -30.95 -13.24 -19.78
N LYS A 171 -31.12 -13.40 -18.46
CA LYS A 171 -30.40 -14.41 -17.69
C LYS A 171 -30.85 -15.81 -18.09
N GLN A 172 -29.93 -16.61 -18.61
CA GLN A 172 -30.16 -18.03 -18.83
C GLN A 172 -30.12 -18.78 -17.49
N PHE A 173 -30.94 -19.83 -17.35
CA PHE A 173 -31.02 -20.63 -16.13
C PHE A 173 -31.25 -22.11 -16.45
N LEU A 174 -30.87 -22.99 -15.51
CA LEU A 174 -31.24 -24.39 -15.54
C LEU A 174 -32.63 -24.54 -14.91
N HIS A 175 -33.51 -25.30 -15.55
CA HIS A 175 -34.84 -25.55 -15.02
C HIS A 175 -34.74 -26.28 -13.65
N PRO A 176 -35.59 -25.98 -12.65
CA PRO A 176 -35.52 -26.63 -11.34
C PRO A 176 -35.57 -28.17 -11.39
N LEU A 177 -36.31 -28.72 -12.36
CA LEU A 177 -36.43 -30.16 -12.60
C LEU A 177 -35.33 -30.75 -13.52
N SER A 178 -34.29 -29.98 -13.88
CA SER A 178 -33.20 -30.50 -14.73
C SER A 178 -32.43 -31.68 -14.12
N HIS A 179 -32.52 -31.87 -12.79
CA HIS A 179 -31.94 -33.03 -12.11
C HIS A 179 -32.59 -34.36 -12.52
N GLU A 180 -33.85 -34.37 -12.96
CA GLU A 180 -34.56 -35.56 -13.46
C GLU A 180 -33.99 -36.09 -14.79
N LEU A 181 -33.17 -35.27 -15.46
CA LEU A 181 -32.48 -35.62 -16.71
C LEU A 181 -30.97 -35.49 -16.52
N ASP A 182 -30.46 -35.74 -15.31
CA ASP A 182 -29.03 -35.68 -14.96
C ASP A 182 -28.34 -34.38 -15.42
N PHE A 183 -29.09 -33.28 -15.46
CA PHE A 183 -28.64 -31.99 -15.98
C PHE A 183 -28.02 -32.04 -17.38
N MET A 184 -28.55 -32.87 -18.29
CA MET A 184 -28.08 -32.97 -19.69
C MET A 184 -27.98 -31.61 -20.42
N ASN A 185 -28.77 -30.61 -20.01
CA ASN A 185 -28.73 -29.25 -20.52
C ASN A 185 -27.45 -28.47 -20.15
N LEU A 186 -26.59 -28.97 -19.27
CA LEU A 186 -25.27 -28.39 -18.99
C LEU A 186 -24.38 -28.32 -20.24
N ARG A 187 -24.58 -29.23 -21.19
CA ARG A 187 -23.88 -29.17 -22.48
C ARG A 187 -24.13 -27.83 -23.16
N LYS A 188 -25.40 -27.41 -23.25
CA LYS A 188 -25.79 -26.11 -23.80
C LYS A 188 -25.25 -24.96 -22.93
N ALA A 189 -25.33 -25.11 -21.61
CA ALA A 189 -24.86 -24.11 -20.66
C ALA A 189 -23.35 -23.79 -20.79
N PHE A 190 -22.51 -24.77 -21.13
CA PHE A 190 -21.05 -24.59 -21.18
C PHE A 190 -20.46 -24.55 -22.60
N GLN A 191 -21.15 -25.11 -23.61
CA GLN A 191 -20.63 -25.13 -24.98
C GLN A 191 -21.29 -24.09 -25.90
N GLU A 192 -22.54 -23.72 -25.63
CA GLU A 192 -23.32 -22.84 -26.52
C GLU A 192 -23.58 -21.45 -25.92
N ASN A 193 -23.45 -21.29 -24.59
CA ASN A 193 -23.60 -19.99 -23.94
C ASN A 193 -22.25 -19.26 -23.86
N PRO A 194 -22.11 -18.04 -24.41
CA PRO A 194 -20.90 -17.23 -24.26
C PRO A 194 -20.66 -16.73 -22.82
N LYS A 195 -21.65 -16.83 -21.93
CA LYS A 195 -21.63 -16.35 -20.53
C LYS A 195 -21.97 -17.46 -19.52
N PRO A 196 -21.12 -18.49 -19.35
CA PRO A 196 -21.39 -19.60 -18.42
C PRO A 196 -21.57 -19.18 -16.95
N GLU A 197 -21.04 -18.02 -16.56
CA GLU A 197 -21.24 -17.39 -15.26
C GLU A 197 -22.71 -17.06 -14.95
N SER A 198 -23.59 -17.02 -15.97
CA SER A 198 -25.04 -16.85 -15.80
C SER A 198 -25.67 -17.90 -14.89
N TYR A 199 -25.09 -19.10 -14.84
CA TYR A 199 -25.57 -20.25 -14.07
C TYR A 199 -25.08 -20.28 -12.62
N THR A 200 -24.34 -19.26 -12.17
CA THR A 200 -23.96 -19.09 -10.76
C THR A 200 -25.08 -18.46 -9.91
N ALA A 201 -24.90 -18.41 -8.59
CA ALA A 201 -25.77 -17.66 -7.69
C ALA A 201 -25.76 -16.15 -8.02
N THR A 202 -26.84 -15.42 -7.72
CA THR A 202 -26.96 -14.00 -8.09
C THR A 202 -25.89 -13.13 -7.44
N ASP A 203 -25.47 -13.48 -6.23
CA ASP A 203 -24.44 -12.88 -5.40
C ASP A 203 -23.05 -13.51 -5.58
N TYR A 204 -22.85 -14.33 -6.61
CA TYR A 204 -21.54 -14.89 -6.91
C TYR A 204 -20.55 -13.78 -7.32
N GLU A 205 -19.42 -13.74 -6.63
CA GLU A 205 -18.27 -12.90 -6.97
C GLU A 205 -17.03 -13.78 -7.20
N PRO A 206 -16.32 -13.62 -8.32
CA PRO A 206 -15.08 -14.34 -8.57
C PRO A 206 -13.97 -13.89 -7.62
N ASP A 207 -13.19 -14.83 -7.11
CA ASP A 207 -11.94 -14.51 -6.41
C ASP A 207 -10.81 -14.24 -7.41
N TYR A 208 -10.54 -12.95 -7.63
CA TYR A 208 -9.48 -12.51 -8.54
C TYR A 208 -8.07 -12.86 -8.08
N LEU A 209 -7.83 -13.07 -6.79
CA LEU A 209 -6.53 -13.55 -6.33
C LEU A 209 -6.28 -14.97 -6.82
N THR A 210 -7.27 -15.86 -6.73
CA THR A 210 -7.18 -17.21 -7.28
C THR A 210 -6.91 -17.19 -8.80
N LEU A 211 -7.62 -16.37 -9.57
CA LEU A 211 -7.41 -16.26 -11.02
C LEU A 211 -6.03 -15.71 -11.37
N PHE A 212 -5.58 -14.69 -10.64
CA PHE A 212 -4.25 -14.12 -10.79
C PHE A 212 -3.16 -15.17 -10.55
N LEU A 213 -3.24 -15.93 -9.45
CA LEU A 213 -2.30 -17.01 -9.13
C LEU A 213 -2.34 -18.13 -10.17
N TYR A 214 -3.53 -18.47 -10.66
CA TYR A 214 -3.70 -19.45 -11.72
C TYR A 214 -2.99 -19.01 -13.02
N GLU A 215 -3.23 -17.77 -13.46
CA GLU A 215 -2.64 -17.24 -14.70
C GLU A 215 -1.10 -17.03 -14.56
N ILE A 216 -0.59 -16.69 -13.36
CA ILE A 216 0.85 -16.73 -13.07
C ILE A 216 1.42 -18.14 -13.22
N LYS A 217 0.79 -19.15 -12.61
CA LYS A 217 1.24 -20.55 -12.68
C LYS A 217 1.21 -21.10 -14.11
N ARG A 218 0.30 -20.59 -14.94
CA ARG A 218 0.21 -20.89 -16.38
C ARG A 218 1.27 -20.18 -17.22
N GLY A 219 2.03 -19.23 -16.65
CA GLY A 219 3.03 -18.43 -17.35
C GLY A 219 2.45 -17.29 -18.20
N ASN A 220 1.16 -16.99 -18.02
CA ASN A 220 0.46 -15.95 -18.77
C ASN A 220 0.67 -14.55 -18.18
N PHE A 221 0.98 -14.45 -16.89
CA PHE A 221 1.44 -13.22 -16.24
C PHE A 221 2.95 -13.25 -16.02
N LYS A 222 3.61 -12.15 -16.38
CA LYS A 222 5.01 -11.88 -16.04
C LYS A 222 5.12 -10.49 -15.45
N PHE A 223 5.63 -10.41 -14.22
CA PHE A 223 5.84 -9.13 -13.54
C PHE A 223 6.87 -8.29 -14.29
N GLU A 224 6.60 -6.99 -14.46
CA GLU A 224 7.57 -6.04 -15.01
C GLU A 224 8.10 -5.12 -13.92
N ASN A 225 7.24 -4.26 -13.34
CA ASN A 225 7.64 -3.29 -12.34
C ASN A 225 6.45 -2.77 -11.52
N VAL A 226 6.76 -2.12 -10.39
CA VAL A 226 5.83 -1.27 -9.63
C VAL A 226 5.84 0.13 -10.25
N THR A 227 4.67 0.76 -10.38
CA THR A 227 4.52 2.12 -10.90
C THR A 227 4.19 3.13 -9.82
N ASP A 228 3.36 2.75 -8.85
CA ASP A 228 2.95 3.63 -7.76
C ASP A 228 2.63 2.81 -6.49
N LEU A 229 2.78 3.46 -5.33
CA LEU A 229 2.54 2.85 -4.02
C LEU A 229 1.82 3.84 -3.11
N LYS A 230 0.68 3.41 -2.59
CA LYS A 230 -0.12 4.16 -1.62
C LYS A 230 -0.43 3.31 -0.41
N PHE A 231 -0.76 3.96 0.69
CA PHE A 231 -1.31 3.31 1.86
C PHE A 231 -2.63 3.94 2.28
N HIS A 232 -3.57 3.10 2.69
CA HIS A 232 -4.90 3.49 3.11
C HIS A 232 -5.04 3.24 4.60
N PHE A 233 -5.52 4.24 5.35
CA PHE A 233 -5.63 4.17 6.80
C PHE A 233 -7.07 4.40 7.25
N PHE A 234 -7.54 3.48 8.10
CA PHE A 234 -8.83 3.48 8.79
C PHE A 234 -8.66 3.24 10.30
N GLN A 235 -7.47 3.53 10.84
CA GLN A 235 -7.13 3.32 12.25
C GLN A 235 -7.61 4.45 13.18
N ILE A 236 -8.00 5.59 12.60
CA ILE A 236 -8.46 6.76 13.33
C ILE A 236 -9.99 6.80 13.22
N ASP A 237 -10.67 6.86 14.35
CA ASP A 237 -12.12 6.89 14.47
C ASP A 237 -12.71 8.02 13.64
N ASN A 238 -13.70 7.70 12.81
CA ASN A 238 -14.37 8.63 11.90
C ASN A 238 -13.47 9.28 10.84
N TRP A 239 -12.29 8.72 10.56
CA TRP A 239 -11.37 9.26 9.57
C TRP A 239 -10.78 8.20 8.65
N TYR A 240 -10.72 8.54 7.36
CA TYR A 240 -9.93 7.86 6.36
C TYR A 240 -8.86 8.81 5.83
N PHE A 241 -7.64 8.32 5.65
CA PHE A 241 -6.62 9.07 4.92
C PHE A 241 -5.77 8.18 4.03
N GLU A 242 -5.29 8.76 2.93
CA GLU A 242 -4.34 8.17 2.00
C GLU A 242 -2.94 8.73 2.30
N LEU A 243 -1.94 7.86 2.28
CA LEU A 243 -0.53 8.21 2.36
C LEU A 243 0.13 7.91 1.01
N ALA A 244 0.81 8.90 0.44
CA ALA A 244 1.55 8.77 -0.81
C ALA A 244 2.97 9.31 -0.66
N GLN A 245 3.87 8.89 -1.55
CA GLN A 245 5.25 9.37 -1.57
C GLN A 245 5.41 10.55 -2.53
N PHE A 246 5.88 11.68 -2.00
CA PHE A 246 6.19 12.88 -2.77
C PHE A 246 7.70 13.08 -2.84
N ASN A 247 8.26 13.05 -4.04
CA ASN A 247 9.68 13.28 -4.28
C ASN A 247 9.90 14.67 -4.88
N ARG A 248 10.00 15.69 -4.02
CA ARG A 248 10.19 17.10 -4.43
C ARG A 248 11.21 17.82 -3.55
N PRO A 249 11.80 18.94 -4.02
CA PRO A 249 12.60 19.83 -3.18
C PRO A 249 11.75 20.45 -2.07
N GLY A 250 12.38 20.78 -0.93
CA GLY A 250 11.70 21.47 0.18
C GLY A 250 11.55 20.60 1.43
N PHE A 251 10.83 21.13 2.42
CA PHE A 251 10.63 20.49 3.72
C PHE A 251 9.43 19.53 3.73
N ASN A 252 8.41 19.75 2.88
CA ASN A 252 7.22 18.93 2.78
C ASN A 252 7.40 17.88 1.68
N THR A 253 8.20 16.86 1.97
CA THR A 253 8.62 15.79 1.04
C THR A 253 8.72 14.44 1.77
N GLY A 254 8.60 13.34 1.02
CA GLY A 254 8.51 11.98 1.55
C GLY A 254 7.07 11.47 1.64
N TRP A 255 6.79 10.62 2.63
CA TRP A 255 5.46 10.06 2.87
C TRP A 255 4.56 11.06 3.59
N LEU A 256 3.52 11.51 2.89
CA LEU A 256 2.60 12.55 3.35
C LEU A 256 1.15 12.15 3.12
N ILE A 257 0.25 12.66 3.96
CA ILE A 257 -1.19 12.51 3.80
C ILE A 257 -1.61 13.26 2.53
N SER A 258 -1.95 12.50 1.49
CA SER A 258 -2.35 13.00 0.17
C SER A 258 -3.86 13.25 0.07
N ASN A 259 -4.65 12.48 0.81
CA ASN A 259 -6.11 12.60 0.86
C ASN A 259 -6.63 12.38 2.28
N LEU A 260 -7.73 13.03 2.63
CA LEU A 260 -8.35 12.98 3.95
C LEU A 260 -9.88 13.07 3.79
N VAL A 261 -10.60 12.13 4.41
CA VAL A 261 -12.06 12.09 4.40
C VAL A 261 -12.55 11.86 5.83
N LYS A 262 -13.51 12.67 6.27
CA LYS A 262 -14.26 12.41 7.50
C LYS A 262 -15.35 11.39 7.20
N LEU A 263 -15.36 10.30 7.95
CA LEU A 263 -16.30 9.20 7.79
C LEU A 263 -17.48 9.37 8.75
N ASN A 264 -18.68 9.19 8.24
CA ASN A 264 -19.90 8.94 9.02
C ASN A 264 -20.19 7.43 9.06
N GLU A 265 -21.24 7.07 9.78
CA GLU A 265 -21.70 5.67 9.87
C GLU A 265 -22.02 5.11 8.46
N GLY A 266 -21.40 3.99 8.09
CA GLY A 266 -21.53 3.35 6.77
C GLY A 266 -20.63 3.88 5.65
N ASP A 267 -19.92 5.00 5.87
CA ASP A 267 -19.01 5.56 4.84
C ASP A 267 -17.78 4.67 4.62
N ARG A 268 -17.34 3.94 5.66
CA ARG A 268 -16.16 3.07 5.59
C ARG A 268 -16.29 2.02 4.50
N GLU A 269 -17.42 1.33 4.44
CA GLU A 269 -17.70 0.28 3.46
C GLU A 269 -17.75 0.86 2.05
N ALA A 270 -18.35 2.05 1.89
CA ALA A 270 -18.40 2.75 0.61
C ALA A 270 -16.99 3.15 0.12
N VAL A 271 -16.14 3.68 1.00
CA VAL A 271 -14.76 4.04 0.67
C VAL A 271 -13.93 2.79 0.34
N LEU A 272 -14.04 1.71 1.13
CA LEU A 272 -13.36 0.45 0.81
C LEU A 272 -13.80 -0.12 -0.53
N LYS A 273 -15.10 -0.02 -0.86
CA LYS A 273 -15.64 -0.46 -2.14
C LYS A 273 -15.11 0.37 -3.31
N TYR A 274 -14.94 1.67 -3.09
CA TYR A 274 -14.32 2.57 -4.07
C TYR A 274 -12.83 2.24 -4.26
N ILE A 275 -12.07 2.04 -3.19
CA ILE A 275 -10.63 1.71 -3.25
C ILE A 275 -10.40 0.35 -3.93
N TYR A 276 -11.11 -0.71 -3.51
CA TYR A 276 -10.97 -2.03 -4.12
C TYR A 276 -11.62 -2.14 -5.49
N ASP A 277 -12.31 -1.09 -5.93
CA ASP A 277 -12.88 -0.95 -7.25
C ASP A 277 -13.93 -2.01 -7.61
N GLN A 278 -15.05 -1.97 -6.88
CA GLN A 278 -16.32 -2.51 -7.35
C GLN A 278 -17.27 -1.40 -7.85
N LYS A 279 -16.87 -0.68 -8.91
CA LYS A 279 -17.67 -0.49 -10.14
C LYS A 279 -16.96 0.37 -11.17
#